data_AF-A0A3C1ERI7-F1
#
_entry.id   AF-A0A3C1ERI7-F1
#
_cell.length_a   1.000
_cell.length_b   1.000
_cell.length_c   1.000
_cell.angle_alpha   90.00
_cell.angle_beta   90.00
_cell.angle_gamma   90.00
#
_symmetry.space_group_name_H-M   'P 1'
#
loop_
_entity.id
_entity.type
_entity.pdbx_description
1 polymer ?
#
loop_
_entity_poly.entity_id
_entity_poly.type
_entity_poly.pdbx_seq_one_letter_code
_entity_poly.pdbx_strand_id
1 'polypeptide(L)'
;MRKKGILSVKIPGLSRSVEEKPVARPKISIDYPQQGETVRRGHYAIRVCAGEGESQVSINDGDWQACRPDGGFHWFDWFPETSGAHRITARARISGKWVKTERVCDVE
;
A
#
# COMPACT_ATOMS: atom_id res chain seq x y z
N MET A 1 -57.30 41.40 1.32
CA MET A 1 -56.55 40.29 0.68
C MET A 1 -56.18 39.26 1.74
N ARG A 2 -56.42 37.98 1.46
CA ARG A 2 -56.55 36.88 2.44
C ARG A 2 -55.19 36.29 2.84
N LYS A 3 -55.06 35.94 4.13
CA LYS A 3 -54.06 35.00 4.66
C LYS A 3 -54.57 33.54 4.50
N LYS A 4 -53.60 32.61 4.51
CA LYS A 4 -53.61 31.19 4.96
C LYS A 4 -53.46 30.13 3.87
N GLY A 5 -52.56 29.16 4.13
CA GLY A 5 -52.79 27.75 3.78
C GLY A 5 -51.62 26.96 3.18
N ILE A 6 -50.78 26.40 4.05
CA ILE A 6 -50.08 25.09 4.04
C ILE A 6 -50.07 24.28 2.73
N LEU A 7 -48.91 23.74 2.36
CA LEU A 7 -48.76 22.30 2.05
C LEU A 7 -47.33 21.83 2.35
N SER A 8 -47.19 21.20 3.52
CA SER A 8 -46.11 20.29 3.86
C SER A 8 -46.17 19.10 2.92
N VAL A 9 -45.12 18.89 2.12
CA VAL A 9 -44.92 17.61 1.42
C VAL A 9 -43.77 16.91 2.12
N LYS A 10 -44.13 16.02 3.04
CA LYS A 10 -43.23 15.05 3.66
C LYS A 10 -43.01 13.96 2.62
N ILE A 11 -41.84 13.92 1.98
CA ILE A 11 -41.43 12.76 1.17
C ILE A 11 -40.61 11.85 2.10
N PRO A 12 -41.13 10.69 2.53
CA PRO A 12 -40.35 9.73 3.28
C PRO A 12 -39.49 8.89 2.31
N GLY A 13 -38.19 8.78 2.59
CA GLY A 13 -37.38 7.66 2.07
C GLY A 13 -36.55 7.92 0.81
N LEU A 14 -35.87 9.06 0.67
CA LEU A 14 -34.75 9.17 -0.27
C LEU A 14 -33.47 9.65 0.42
N SER A 15 -32.96 8.83 1.34
CA SER A 15 -31.54 8.87 1.67
C SER A 15 -30.80 8.26 0.48
N ARG A 16 -30.33 9.12 -0.45
CA ARG A 16 -29.25 8.71 -1.35
C ARG A 16 -28.01 8.58 -0.48
N SER A 17 -27.79 7.40 0.07
CA SER A 17 -26.47 7.00 0.52
C SER A 17 -25.61 6.97 -0.73
N VAL A 18 -24.78 8.00 -0.91
CA VAL A 18 -23.65 7.91 -1.83
C VAL A 18 -22.74 6.89 -1.19
N GLU A 19 -22.90 5.62 -1.56
CA GLU A 19 -21.85 4.64 -1.37
C GLU A 19 -20.69 5.15 -2.24
N GLU A 20 -19.75 5.86 -1.61
CA GLU A 20 -18.48 6.17 -2.23
C GLU A 20 -17.85 4.82 -2.58
N LYS A 21 -18.02 4.40 -3.85
CA LYS A 21 -17.27 3.30 -4.43
C LYS A 21 -15.82 3.58 -4.06
N PRO A 22 -15.15 2.72 -3.27
CA PRO A 22 -13.84 3.06 -2.74
C PRO A 22 -12.97 3.37 -3.94
N VAL A 23 -12.52 4.62 -4.05
CA VAL A 23 -11.53 5.01 -5.04
C VAL A 23 -10.37 4.08 -4.76
N ALA A 24 -10.17 3.10 -5.63
CA ALA A 24 -9.18 2.07 -5.46
C ALA A 24 -7.85 2.81 -5.33
N ARG A 25 -7.36 2.95 -4.08
CA ARG A 25 -6.07 3.58 -3.83
C ARG A 25 -5.07 2.83 -4.70
N PRO A 26 -4.21 3.54 -5.43
CA PRO A 26 -3.21 2.85 -6.21
C PRO A 26 -2.39 1.97 -5.27
N LYS A 27 -2.44 0.67 -5.54
CA LYS A 27 -2.11 -0.36 -4.57
C LYS A 27 -0.62 -0.68 -4.74
N ILE A 28 0.18 -0.26 -3.76
CA ILE A 28 1.50 -0.84 -3.54
C ILE A 28 1.34 -2.07 -2.63
N SER A 29 2.05 -3.16 -2.93
CA SER A 29 2.20 -4.33 -2.08
C SER A 29 3.63 -4.87 -2.09
N ILE A 30 4.02 -5.51 -0.99
CA ILE A 30 5.18 -6.40 -0.96
C ILE A 30 4.65 -7.81 -1.18
N ASP A 31 4.96 -8.40 -2.34
CA ASP A 31 4.55 -9.77 -2.68
C ASP A 31 5.46 -10.79 -2.01
N TYR A 32 6.77 -10.49 -1.99
CA TYR A 32 7.79 -11.30 -1.34
C TYR A 32 8.75 -10.39 -0.55
N PRO A 33 9.09 -10.73 0.70
CA PRO A 33 8.58 -11.91 1.41
C PRO A 33 7.09 -11.79 1.75
N GLN A 34 6.45 -12.93 1.96
CA GLN A 34 5.10 -12.99 2.52
C GLN A 34 5.13 -12.71 4.03
N GLN A 35 3.94 -12.48 4.62
CA GLN A 35 3.86 -12.16 6.04
C GLN A 35 4.31 -13.37 6.87
N GLY A 36 5.33 -13.18 7.70
CA GLY A 36 5.91 -14.25 8.50
C GLY A 36 6.68 -15.30 7.69
N GLU A 37 7.06 -15.00 6.44
CA GLU A 37 7.91 -15.88 5.66
C GLU A 37 9.29 -16.01 6.31
N THR A 38 9.83 -17.23 6.33
CA THR A 38 11.21 -17.50 6.74
C THR A 38 12.15 -17.28 5.56
N VAL A 39 12.96 -16.22 5.63
CA VAL A 39 14.00 -15.87 4.66
C VAL A 39 15.34 -16.46 5.12
N ARG A 40 16.05 -17.16 4.22
CA ARG A 40 17.41 -17.62 4.51
C ARG A 40 18.41 -16.48 4.42
N ARG A 41 19.41 -16.46 5.28
CA ARG A 41 20.59 -15.60 5.14
C ARG A 41 21.28 -15.82 3.79
N GLY A 42 21.91 -14.76 3.27
CA GLY A 42 22.52 -14.75 1.94
C GLY A 42 21.71 -13.89 0.98
N HIS A 43 21.74 -14.20 -0.33
CA HIS A 43 21.02 -13.41 -1.33
C HIS A 43 19.52 -13.71 -1.30
N TYR A 44 18.71 -12.66 -1.23
CA TYR A 44 17.26 -12.70 -1.35
C TYR A 44 16.77 -11.53 -2.22
N ALA A 45 15.69 -11.71 -2.97
CA ALA A 45 15.10 -10.66 -3.79
C ALA A 45 13.71 -10.27 -3.26
N ILE A 46 13.59 -9.07 -2.70
CA ILE A 46 12.31 -8.50 -2.27
C ILE A 46 11.54 -8.10 -3.53
N ARG A 47 10.28 -8.55 -3.66
CA ARG A 47 9.41 -8.19 -4.78
C ARG A 47 8.30 -7.24 -4.34
N VAL A 48 8.31 -6.05 -4.90
CA VAL A 48 7.29 -5.03 -4.70
C VAL A 48 6.43 -4.94 -5.97
N CYS A 49 5.12 -5.04 -5.78
CA CYS A 49 4.15 -4.72 -6.83
C CYS A 49 3.71 -3.27 -6.63
N ALA A 50 4.01 -2.43 -7.60
CA ALA A 50 3.60 -1.03 -7.65
C ALA A 50 3.34 -0.64 -9.11
N GLY A 51 2.62 0.47 -9.32
CA GLY A 51 2.48 1.06 -10.64
C GLY A 51 3.82 1.56 -11.20
N GLU A 52 3.75 2.19 -12.37
CA GLU A 52 4.91 2.87 -12.95
C GLU A 52 5.38 4.01 -12.04
N GLY A 53 6.69 4.11 -11.83
CA GLY A 53 7.30 5.16 -11.02
C GLY A 53 8.46 4.68 -10.16
N GLU A 54 8.99 5.61 -9.36
CA GLU A 54 10.04 5.30 -8.40
C GLU A 54 9.47 4.48 -7.25
N SER A 55 10.18 3.42 -6.86
CA SER A 55 9.90 2.67 -5.65
C SER A 55 11.16 2.40 -4.85
N GLN A 56 10.98 2.28 -3.54
CA GLN A 56 12.06 2.16 -2.57
C GLN A 56 11.64 1.23 -1.43
N VAL A 57 12.62 0.58 -0.80
CA VAL A 57 12.43 -0.20 0.43
C VAL A 57 13.30 0.34 1.55
N SER A 58 12.84 0.16 2.79
CA SER A 58 13.59 0.40 4.01
C SER A 58 13.48 -0.84 4.88
N ILE A 59 14.62 -1.30 5.38
CA ILE A 59 14.72 -2.47 6.25
C ILE A 59 14.94 -1.97 7.68
N ASN A 60 14.10 -2.40 8.62
CA ASN A 60 14.15 -2.03 10.04
C ASN A 60 14.19 -0.51 10.28
N ASP A 61 13.39 0.25 9.51
CA ASP A 61 13.35 1.71 9.50
C ASP A 61 14.69 2.41 9.17
N GLY A 62 15.61 1.68 8.53
CA GLY A 62 16.86 2.24 8.00
C GLY A 62 16.65 3.09 6.74
N ASP A 63 17.74 3.35 6.04
CA ASP A 63 17.73 4.18 4.84
C ASP A 63 16.85 3.61 3.72
N TRP A 64 16.24 4.52 2.96
CA TRP A 64 15.45 4.16 1.79
C TRP A 64 16.37 3.84 0.61
N GLN A 65 16.22 2.64 0.06
CA GLN A 65 17.02 2.14 -1.04
C GLN A 65 16.13 1.91 -2.27
N ALA A 66 16.59 2.34 -3.44
CA ALA A 66 15.85 2.23 -4.68
C ALA A 66 15.65 0.77 -5.10
N CYS A 67 14.46 0.46 -5.58
CA CYS A 67 14.20 -0.81 -6.24
C CYS A 67 14.53 -0.71 -7.74
N ARG A 68 14.96 -1.83 -8.33
CA ARG A 68 15.16 -2.01 -9.76
C ARG A 68 13.85 -2.44 -10.42
N PRO A 69 13.28 -1.67 -11.37
CA PRO A 69 12.12 -2.12 -12.14
C PRO A 69 12.52 -3.23 -13.12
N ASP A 70 11.81 -4.35 -13.11
CA ASP A 70 12.04 -5.47 -14.04
C ASP A 70 10.82 -6.40 -14.13
N GLY A 71 10.47 -6.81 -15.35
CA GLY A 71 9.36 -7.73 -15.60
C GLY A 71 7.98 -7.26 -15.09
N GLY A 72 7.75 -5.96 -14.97
CA GLY A 72 6.50 -5.39 -14.43
C GLY A 72 6.44 -5.33 -12.89
N PHE A 73 7.53 -5.67 -12.22
CA PHE A 73 7.68 -5.57 -10.77
C PHE A 73 8.86 -4.66 -10.41
N HIS A 74 8.99 -4.39 -9.11
CA HIS A 74 10.11 -3.65 -8.56
C HIS A 74 10.86 -4.56 -7.60
N TRP A 75 12.16 -4.75 -7.83
CA TRP A 75 12.99 -5.71 -7.12
C TRP A 75 14.05 -5.01 -6.27
N PHE A 76 14.30 -5.53 -5.08
CA PHE A 76 15.44 -5.10 -4.27
C PHE A 76 16.24 -6.32 -3.84
N ASP A 77 17.50 -6.38 -4.28
CA ASP A 77 18.46 -7.41 -3.89
C ASP A 77 18.91 -7.13 -2.45
N TRP A 78 18.54 -8.03 -1.55
CA TRP A 78 18.78 -7.93 -0.12
C TRP A 78 19.69 -9.06 0.34
N PHE A 79 20.64 -8.72 1.22
CA PHE A 79 21.56 -9.66 1.83
C PHE A 79 21.43 -9.61 3.35
N PRO A 80 20.40 -10.24 3.95
CA PRO A 80 20.26 -10.26 5.40
C PRO A 80 21.40 -11.05 6.06
N GLU A 81 22.07 -10.41 7.01
CA GLU A 81 23.16 -11.00 7.80
C GLU A 81 22.69 -11.47 9.18
N THR A 82 21.76 -10.71 9.78
CA THR A 82 21.24 -10.97 11.12
C THR A 82 19.99 -11.83 11.08
N SER A 83 19.86 -12.79 12.00
CA SER A 83 18.65 -13.59 12.18
C SER A 83 17.56 -12.85 12.96
N GLY A 84 16.32 -13.33 12.86
CA GLY A 84 15.16 -12.83 13.59
C GLY A 84 14.22 -11.97 12.74
N ALA A 85 13.25 -11.32 13.39
CA ALA A 85 12.22 -10.55 12.72
C ALA A 85 12.80 -9.30 12.02
N HIS A 86 12.46 -9.12 10.75
CA HIS A 86 12.81 -7.96 9.95
C HIS A 86 11.53 -7.26 9.45
N ARG A 87 11.45 -5.96 9.68
CA ARG A 87 10.40 -5.09 9.13
C ARG A 87 10.87 -4.52 7.80
N ILE A 88 10.13 -4.81 6.74
CA ILE A 88 10.35 -4.27 5.40
C ILE A 88 9.23 -3.27 5.13
N THR A 89 9.59 -2.00 4.94
CA THR A 89 8.66 -0.99 4.49
C THR A 89 8.96 -0.65 3.03
N ALA A 90 8.00 -0.84 2.14
CA ALA A 90 8.11 -0.42 0.75
C ALA A 90 7.33 0.88 0.53
N ARG A 91 7.82 1.73 -0.37
CA ARG A 91 7.12 2.93 -0.82
C ARG A 91 7.23 3.11 -2.32
N ALA A 92 6.20 3.67 -2.94
CA ALA A 92 6.21 4.00 -4.36
C ALA A 92 5.62 5.39 -4.59
N ARG A 93 6.11 6.06 -5.64
CA ARG A 93 5.62 7.37 -6.06
C ARG A 93 4.39 7.16 -6.93
N ILE A 94 3.22 7.50 -6.41
CA ILE A 94 1.97 7.37 -7.15
C ILE A 94 1.23 8.70 -7.17
N SER A 95 0.93 9.19 -8.38
CA SER A 95 0.32 10.51 -8.61
C SER A 95 1.06 11.62 -7.86
N GLY A 96 2.40 11.56 -7.87
CA GLY A 96 3.24 12.55 -7.20
C GLY A 96 3.25 12.50 -5.67
N LYS A 97 2.72 11.43 -5.05
CA LYS A 97 2.77 11.22 -3.59
C LYS A 97 3.44 9.90 -3.26
N TRP A 98 4.13 9.85 -2.11
CA TRP A 98 4.64 8.58 -1.59
C TRP A 98 3.50 7.81 -0.91
N VAL A 99 3.27 6.58 -1.37
CA VAL A 99 2.37 5.62 -0.72
C VAL A 99 3.22 4.48 -0.18
N LYS A 100 2.95 4.03 1.05
CA LYS A 100 3.73 3.02 1.76
C LYS A 100 2.92 1.75 2.04
N THR A 101 3.63 0.65 2.19
CA THR A 101 3.14 -0.63 2.72
C THR A 101 4.25 -1.29 3.53
N GLU A 102 3.89 -2.25 4.37
CA GLU A 102 4.81 -2.91 5.28
C GLU A 102 4.62 -4.43 5.21
N ARG A 103 5.72 -5.13 5.48
CA ARG A 103 5.78 -6.57 5.64
C ARG A 103 6.75 -6.92 6.76
N VAL A 104 6.45 -7.96 7.53
CA VAL A 104 7.41 -8.57 8.46
C VAL A 104 7.72 -9.99 8.00
N CYS A 105 9.00 -10.34 8.00
CA CYS A 105 9.52 -11.68 7.76
C CYS A 105 10.50 -12.07 8.88
N ASP A 106 10.84 -13.35 8.97
CA ASP A 106 11.84 -13.87 9.91
C ASP A 106 13.05 -14.37 9.14
N VAL A 107 14.26 -13.97 9.54
CA VAL A 107 15.50 -14.42 8.91
C VAL A 107 16.15 -15.55 9.71
N GLU A 108 16.58 -16.62 9.03
CA GLU A 108 17.30 -17.79 9.59
C GLU A 108 18.66 -18.06 8.93
#